data_AF-A0A3D5HXX6-F1
#
_entry.id   AF-A0A3D5HXX6-F1
#
_cell.length_a   1.000
_cell.length_b   1.000
_cell.length_c   1.000
_cell.angle_alpha   90.00
_cell.angle_beta   90.00
_cell.angle_gamma   90.00
#
_symmetry.space_group_name_H-M   'P 1'
#
loop_
_entity.id
_entity.type
_entity.pdbx_description
1 polymer ?
#
loop_
_entity_poly.entity_id
_entity_poly.type
_entity_poly.pdbx_seq_one_letter_code
_entity_poly.pdbx_strand_id
1 'polypeptide(L)'
;MTLPDRWPARAQAALQSNQSQLLLVLAGTQTAAVPGISAAGATPDSRRFTAAADAELLWGGPDGPRPHALPPLPAGVSPALISWVAQQQLRLPLVVADAGAFVAPAVPHVQLGVPPAACLSSGAAMAPAVVERLLQRGRQLGLGFRQRFPEGLLVLAECVPGGTSTAEALLRGLGVDAAGLVSGSLRQPPHSLRGALVQQGLDAMTARGISSEEPLEVVAAVGDPFQAMALGVLQGLLLPAEGPGPQALLAGGSQMLALAGLWMASLSEAERAACHQQLAVVTTSWV
;
A
#
# COMPACT_ATOMS: atom_id res chain seq x y z
N MET A 1 -24.76 14.51 14.63
CA MET A 1 -23.77 14.12 13.60
C MET A 1 -24.00 12.70 13.18
N THR A 2 -24.19 12.50 11.88
CA THR A 2 -24.25 11.16 11.26
C THR A 2 -22.87 10.50 11.32
N LEU A 3 -22.79 9.18 11.10
CA LEU A 3 -21.50 8.47 11.00
C LEU A 3 -20.55 9.08 9.96
N PRO A 4 -21.02 9.47 8.75
CA PRO A 4 -20.22 10.21 7.77
C PRO A 4 -19.60 11.51 8.31
N ASP A 5 -20.27 12.23 9.20
CA ASP A 5 -19.74 13.49 9.75
C ASP A 5 -18.69 13.26 10.84
N ARG A 6 -18.75 12.11 11.54
CA ARG A 6 -17.89 11.81 12.70
C ARG A 6 -16.46 11.48 12.30
N TRP A 7 -16.26 10.78 11.18
CA TRP A 7 -14.92 10.39 10.75
C TRP A 7 -14.05 11.62 10.41
N PRO A 8 -14.50 12.57 9.56
CA PRO A 8 -13.71 13.76 9.20
C PRO A 8 -13.43 14.68 10.40
N ALA A 9 -14.40 14.85 11.31
CA ALA A 9 -14.23 15.69 12.49
C ALA A 9 -13.12 15.15 13.42
N ARG A 10 -13.07 13.84 13.62
CA ARG A 10 -12.00 13.19 14.41
C ARG A 10 -10.64 13.29 13.72
N ALA A 11 -10.59 13.08 12.41
CA ALA A 11 -9.36 13.21 11.64
C ALA A 11 -8.81 14.65 11.72
N GLN A 12 -9.69 15.65 11.63
CA GLN A 12 -9.33 17.06 11.80
C GLN A 12 -8.82 17.37 13.22
N ALA A 13 -9.46 16.81 14.25
CA ALA A 13 -8.99 16.97 15.63
C ALA A 13 -7.60 16.34 15.85
N ALA A 14 -7.33 15.17 15.26
CA ALA A 14 -6.03 14.52 15.31
C ALA A 14 -4.93 15.35 14.61
N LEU A 15 -5.25 15.96 13.46
CA LEU A 15 -4.35 16.90 12.78
C LEU A 15 -4.06 18.14 13.64
N GLN A 16 -5.10 18.77 14.21
CA GLN A 16 -4.97 19.98 15.04
C GLN A 16 -4.18 19.74 16.34
N SER A 17 -4.29 18.54 16.90
CA SER A 17 -3.58 18.14 18.12
C SER A 17 -2.20 17.52 17.88
N ASN A 18 -1.72 17.51 16.63
CA ASN A 18 -0.47 16.87 16.22
C ASN A 18 -0.40 15.38 16.60
N GLN A 19 -1.54 14.69 16.65
CA GLN A 19 -1.65 13.25 16.86
C GLN A 19 -1.85 12.54 15.50
N SER A 20 -1.04 12.90 14.52
CA SER A 20 -1.10 12.34 13.18
C SER A 20 0.29 11.97 12.68
N GLN A 21 0.37 11.01 11.78
CA GLN A 21 1.62 10.55 11.17
C GLN A 21 1.35 10.07 9.75
N LEU A 22 2.28 10.35 8.84
CA LEU A 22 2.34 9.73 7.52
C LEU A 22 3.31 8.56 7.57
N LEU A 23 2.82 7.35 7.31
CA LEU A 23 3.62 6.15 7.09
C LEU A 23 3.65 5.86 5.59
N LEU A 24 4.81 6.07 4.97
CA LEU A 24 5.07 5.66 3.59
C LEU A 24 5.73 4.28 3.60
N VAL A 25 5.07 3.30 3.00
CA VAL A 25 5.62 1.95 2.83
C VAL A 25 6.11 1.77 1.39
N LEU A 26 7.37 1.43 1.24
CA LEU A 26 8.02 1.15 -0.04
C LEU A 26 8.08 -0.36 -0.26
N ALA A 27 7.72 -0.82 -1.46
CA ALA A 27 7.90 -2.22 -1.81
C ALA A 27 8.21 -2.39 -3.31
N GLY A 28 8.81 -3.53 -3.65
CA GLY A 28 9.08 -3.91 -5.02
C GLY A 28 8.37 -5.21 -5.41
N THR A 29 8.06 -5.34 -6.69
CA THR A 29 7.63 -6.61 -7.31
C THR A 29 8.26 -6.75 -8.69
N GLN A 30 8.73 -7.96 -9.03
CA GLN A 30 9.20 -8.27 -10.39
C GLN A 30 8.09 -8.20 -11.43
N THR A 31 6.82 -8.16 -11.01
CA THR A 31 5.68 -7.81 -11.88
C THR A 31 5.96 -6.49 -12.59
N ALA A 32 6.60 -5.52 -11.93
CA ALA A 32 6.96 -4.23 -12.50
C ALA A 32 7.97 -4.33 -13.65
N ALA A 33 8.67 -5.45 -13.83
CA ALA A 33 9.64 -5.63 -14.91
C ALA A 33 8.96 -6.04 -16.24
N VAL A 34 7.69 -6.46 -16.22
CA VAL A 34 6.95 -6.83 -17.43
C VAL A 34 6.84 -5.60 -18.36
N PRO A 35 7.28 -5.70 -19.63
CA PRO A 35 7.17 -4.59 -20.57
C PRO A 35 5.72 -4.10 -20.71
N GLY A 36 5.52 -2.78 -20.68
CA GLY A 36 4.18 -2.18 -20.80
C GLY A 36 3.27 -2.25 -19.56
N ILE A 37 3.64 -2.96 -18.49
CA ILE A 37 2.74 -3.17 -17.33
C ILE A 37 2.55 -1.94 -16.43
N SER A 38 3.54 -1.05 -16.37
CA SER A 38 3.58 0.07 -15.43
C SER A 38 4.24 1.30 -16.06
N ALA A 39 3.70 2.48 -15.76
CA ALA A 39 4.29 3.78 -16.10
C ALA A 39 5.16 4.39 -14.99
N ALA A 40 5.36 3.69 -13.87
CA ALA A 40 6.09 4.18 -12.70
C ALA A 40 7.62 4.22 -12.96
N GLY A 41 8.02 4.89 -14.05
CA GLY A 41 9.33 4.87 -14.69
C GLY A 41 9.25 4.37 -16.14
N ALA A 42 9.99 5.02 -17.03
CA ALA A 42 9.95 4.78 -18.47
C ALA A 42 10.40 3.36 -18.87
N THR A 43 11.35 2.77 -18.14
CA THR A 43 11.90 1.42 -18.41
C THR A 43 11.83 0.51 -17.18
N PRO A 44 11.83 -0.83 -17.35
CA PRO A 44 11.94 -1.78 -16.23
C PRO A 44 13.07 -1.45 -15.25
N ASP A 45 14.25 -1.07 -15.75
CA ASP A 45 15.39 -0.70 -14.90
C ASP A 45 15.14 0.60 -14.12
N SER A 46 14.55 1.61 -14.77
CA SER A 46 14.24 2.88 -14.09
C SER A 46 13.18 2.70 -12.99
N ARG A 47 12.24 1.75 -13.16
CA ARG A 47 11.18 1.45 -12.18
C ARG A 47 11.74 0.95 -10.86
N ARG A 48 12.94 0.35 -10.87
CA ARG A 48 13.60 -0.15 -9.64
C ARG A 48 13.97 0.97 -8.67
N PHE A 49 14.15 2.19 -9.17
CA PHE A 49 14.54 3.35 -8.38
C PHE A 49 13.35 4.19 -7.92
N THR A 50 12.15 3.98 -8.48
CA THR A 50 10.98 4.85 -8.25
C THR A 50 10.62 4.98 -6.78
N ALA A 51 10.52 3.87 -6.06
CA ALA A 51 10.16 3.88 -4.64
C ALA A 51 11.19 4.65 -3.79
N ALA A 52 12.49 4.48 -4.09
CA ALA A 52 13.56 5.22 -3.41
C ALA A 52 13.49 6.72 -3.72
N ALA A 53 13.37 7.07 -5.00
CA ALA A 53 13.32 8.47 -5.45
C ALA A 53 12.07 9.22 -4.96
N ASP A 54 10.91 8.55 -4.89
CA ASP A 54 9.69 9.13 -4.35
C ASP A 54 9.81 9.37 -2.83
N ALA A 55 10.42 8.45 -2.09
CA ALA A 55 10.67 8.62 -0.65
C ALA A 55 11.66 9.75 -0.37
N GLU A 56 12.72 9.86 -1.17
CA GLU A 56 13.68 10.96 -1.11
C GLU A 56 13.04 12.31 -1.39
N LEU A 57 12.17 12.40 -2.40
CA LEU A 57 11.40 13.62 -2.68
C LEU A 57 10.48 13.97 -1.51
N LEU A 58 9.77 12.98 -0.95
CA LEU A 58 8.85 13.22 0.15
C LEU A 58 9.58 13.64 1.43
N TRP A 59 10.79 13.12 1.66
CA TRP A 59 11.60 13.47 2.82
C TRP A 59 12.32 14.82 2.69
N GLY A 60 13.00 15.04 1.56
CA GLY A 60 13.89 16.19 1.34
C GLY A 60 13.25 17.37 0.59
N GLY A 61 12.10 17.14 -0.05
CA GLY A 61 11.45 18.13 -0.92
C GLY A 61 12.13 18.29 -2.29
N PRO A 62 11.55 19.15 -3.16
CA PRO A 62 12.03 19.33 -4.53
C PRO A 62 13.44 19.94 -4.63
N ASP A 63 13.84 20.71 -3.62
CA ASP A 63 15.15 21.36 -3.52
C ASP A 63 16.19 20.50 -2.77
N GLY A 64 15.78 19.36 -2.20
CA GLY A 64 16.63 18.48 -1.43
C GLY A 64 17.55 17.60 -2.30
N PRO A 65 18.56 16.95 -1.68
CA PRO A 65 19.37 15.94 -2.35
C PRO A 65 18.51 14.79 -2.86
N ARG A 66 18.67 14.43 -4.14
CA ARG A 66 17.97 13.32 -4.79
C ARG A 66 18.99 12.39 -5.45
N PRO A 67 19.69 11.55 -4.66
CA PRO A 67 20.72 10.65 -5.17
C PRO A 67 20.15 9.62 -6.15
N HIS A 68 18.87 9.25 -6.02
CA HIS A 68 18.15 8.53 -7.06
C HIS A 68 17.32 9.52 -7.88
N ALA A 69 17.61 9.58 -9.19
CA ALA A 69 16.81 10.40 -10.09
C ALA A 69 15.38 9.86 -10.16
N LEU A 70 14.39 10.75 -9.99
CA LEU A 70 13.01 10.43 -10.34
C LEU A 70 13.02 9.97 -11.80
N PRO A 71 12.55 8.74 -12.09
CA PRO A 71 12.61 8.24 -13.45
C PRO A 71 11.73 9.14 -14.33
N PRO A 72 12.12 9.39 -15.59
CA PRO A 72 11.32 10.21 -16.48
C PRO A 72 9.93 9.59 -16.59
N LEU A 73 8.92 10.35 -16.18
CA LEU A 73 7.52 9.95 -16.29
C LEU A 73 6.97 10.48 -17.62
N PRO A 74 6.22 9.67 -18.39
CA PRO A 74 5.54 10.17 -19.59
C PRO A 74 4.64 11.39 -19.33
N ALA A 75 4.12 11.53 -18.10
CA ALA A 75 3.27 12.63 -17.66
C ALA A 75 4.05 13.82 -17.03
N GLY A 76 5.38 13.70 -16.86
CA GLY A 76 6.26 14.80 -16.45
C GLY A 76 6.47 15.00 -14.94
N VAL A 77 5.51 14.67 -14.06
CA VAL A 77 5.64 14.93 -12.61
C VAL A 77 5.18 13.73 -11.78
N SER A 78 5.98 13.34 -10.77
CA SER A 78 5.62 12.24 -9.85
C SER A 78 4.51 12.68 -8.89
N PRO A 79 3.51 11.83 -8.60
CA PRO A 79 2.54 12.07 -7.54
C PRO A 79 3.20 12.39 -6.18
N ALA A 80 4.44 11.94 -5.96
CA ALA A 80 5.21 12.25 -4.77
C ALA A 80 5.38 13.77 -4.52
N LEU A 81 5.36 14.61 -5.56
CA LEU A 81 5.37 16.07 -5.38
C LEU A 81 4.07 16.57 -4.74
N ILE A 82 2.92 16.04 -5.17
CA ILE A 82 1.61 16.37 -4.58
C ILE A 82 1.59 15.91 -3.11
N SER A 83 2.07 14.68 -2.85
CA SER A 83 2.19 14.13 -1.51
C SER A 83 3.09 14.99 -0.61
N TRP A 84 4.21 15.51 -1.13
CA TRP A 84 5.08 16.41 -0.39
C TRP A 84 4.38 17.71 -0.02
N VAL A 85 3.72 18.38 -0.98
CA VAL A 85 2.96 19.61 -0.70
C VAL A 85 1.87 19.35 0.35
N ALA A 86 1.12 18.26 0.22
CA ALA A 86 0.07 17.89 1.17
C ALA A 86 0.65 17.60 2.57
N GLN A 87 1.75 16.86 2.66
CA GLN A 87 2.43 16.58 3.92
C GLN A 87 2.88 17.87 4.62
N GLN A 88 3.46 18.83 3.90
CA GLN A 88 3.89 20.11 4.47
C GLN A 88 2.70 20.93 4.98
N GLN A 89 1.61 21.01 4.20
CA GLN A 89 0.41 21.76 4.60
C GLN A 89 -0.28 21.15 5.82
N LEU A 90 -0.35 19.82 5.88
CA LEU A 90 -0.96 19.08 6.98
C LEU A 90 -0.01 18.86 8.17
N ARG A 91 1.27 19.26 8.03
CA ARG A 91 2.33 19.07 9.04
C ARG A 91 2.46 17.63 9.51
N LEU A 92 2.33 16.67 8.59
CA LEU A 92 2.40 15.25 8.91
C LEU A 92 3.86 14.82 9.13
N PRO A 93 4.24 14.35 10.34
CA PRO A 93 5.52 13.69 10.55
C PRO A 93 5.61 12.45 9.66
N LEU A 94 6.70 12.32 8.91
CA LEU A 94 6.93 11.21 7.98
C LEU A 94 7.73 10.10 8.64
N VAL A 95 7.23 8.87 8.51
CA VAL A 95 7.98 7.64 8.73
C VAL A 95 8.03 6.87 7.42
N VAL A 96 9.23 6.50 6.98
CA VAL A 96 9.45 5.66 5.80
C VAL A 96 9.75 4.24 6.26
N ALA A 97 9.08 3.26 5.67
CA ALA A 97 9.35 1.84 5.86
C ALA A 97 9.68 1.18 4.53
N ASP A 98 10.86 0.56 4.44
CA ASP A 98 11.26 -0.26 3.30
C ASP A 98 10.87 -1.72 3.56
N ALA A 99 9.80 -2.15 2.89
CA ALA A 99 9.24 -3.49 2.95
C ALA A 99 9.81 -4.42 1.86
N GLY A 100 10.89 -4.05 1.20
CA GLY A 100 11.51 -4.82 0.11
C GLY A 100 11.47 -4.11 -1.24
N ALA A 101 11.81 -2.82 -1.25
CA ALA A 101 12.11 -2.10 -2.48
C ALA A 101 13.35 -2.68 -3.18
N PHE A 102 13.45 -2.49 -4.50
CA PHE A 102 14.65 -2.92 -5.25
C PHE A 102 15.90 -2.14 -4.89
N VAL A 103 15.72 -0.90 -4.45
CA VAL A 103 16.76 0.05 -4.05
C VAL A 103 16.27 0.71 -2.76
N ALA A 104 17.09 0.66 -1.72
CA ALA A 104 16.78 1.33 -0.46
C ALA A 104 16.86 2.85 -0.63
N PRO A 105 15.96 3.64 -0.03
CA PRO A 105 16.01 5.09 -0.13
C PRO A 105 17.18 5.66 0.69
N ALA A 106 17.80 6.73 0.22
CA ALA A 106 18.91 7.41 0.88
C ALA A 106 18.44 8.41 1.96
N VAL A 107 17.42 8.03 2.74
CA VAL A 107 16.86 8.83 3.84
C VAL A 107 16.63 7.93 5.07
N PRO A 108 16.46 8.47 6.29
CA PRO A 108 16.11 7.66 7.45
C PRO A 108 14.84 6.83 7.21
N HIS A 109 14.94 5.52 7.34
CA HIS A 109 13.84 4.59 7.13
C HIS A 109 13.95 3.35 8.03
N VAL A 110 12.83 2.68 8.24
CA VAL A 110 12.78 1.34 8.85
C VAL A 110 13.05 0.32 7.75
N GLN A 111 14.18 -0.38 7.82
CA GLN A 111 14.55 -1.42 6.86
C GLN A 111 14.16 -2.81 7.39
N LEU A 112 13.44 -3.59 6.58
CA LEU A 112 12.97 -4.93 6.96
C LEU A 112 13.88 -6.06 6.44
N GLY A 113 14.72 -5.77 5.45
CA GLY A 113 15.67 -6.74 4.90
C GLY A 113 14.99 -7.95 4.24
N VAL A 114 13.82 -7.74 3.64
CA VAL A 114 13.12 -8.73 2.83
C VAL A 114 13.29 -8.41 1.34
N PRO A 115 13.30 -9.42 0.45
CA PRO A 115 13.41 -9.17 -0.98
C PRO A 115 12.11 -8.60 -1.57
N PRO A 116 12.18 -7.93 -2.74
CA PRO A 116 11.01 -7.68 -3.58
C PRO A 116 10.26 -8.98 -3.90
N ALA A 117 8.95 -8.88 -4.13
CA ALA A 117 8.16 -10.02 -4.59
C ALA A 117 8.59 -10.48 -5.99
N ALA A 118 8.46 -11.79 -6.24
CA ALA A 118 8.50 -12.35 -7.58
C ALA A 118 7.29 -11.85 -8.42
N CYS A 119 7.29 -12.18 -9.72
CA CYS A 119 6.17 -11.82 -10.59
C CYS A 119 4.92 -12.59 -10.17
N LEU A 120 3.78 -11.90 -10.06
CA LEU A 120 2.50 -12.51 -9.67
C LEU A 120 2.08 -13.66 -10.58
N SER A 121 2.54 -13.65 -11.84
CA SER A 121 2.24 -14.68 -12.85
C SER A 121 2.78 -16.07 -12.50
N SER A 122 3.58 -16.19 -11.45
CA SER A 122 4.09 -17.47 -10.93
C SER A 122 3.13 -18.16 -9.96
N GLY A 123 2.14 -17.45 -9.40
CA GLY A 123 1.35 -17.94 -8.25
C GLY A 123 2.20 -18.18 -6.99
N ALA A 124 3.36 -17.52 -6.91
CA ALA A 124 4.42 -17.72 -5.92
C ALA A 124 5.17 -16.41 -5.60
N ALA A 125 4.47 -15.28 -5.53
CA ALA A 125 5.06 -13.96 -5.39
C ALA A 125 6.00 -13.81 -4.19
N MET A 126 5.69 -14.42 -3.05
CA MET A 126 6.49 -14.37 -1.81
C MET A 126 6.46 -15.72 -1.09
N ALA A 127 7.53 -16.02 -0.35
CA ALA A 127 7.51 -17.15 0.58
C ALA A 127 6.59 -16.84 1.79
N PRO A 128 5.82 -17.80 2.32
CA PRO A 128 4.96 -17.57 3.49
C PRO A 128 5.69 -16.95 4.69
N ALA A 129 6.92 -17.39 4.96
CA ALA A 129 7.76 -16.83 6.04
C ALA A 129 8.11 -15.34 5.84
N VAL A 130 8.17 -14.85 4.59
CA VAL A 130 8.36 -13.43 4.28
C VAL A 130 7.08 -12.65 4.59
N VAL A 131 5.91 -13.21 4.21
CA VAL A 131 4.59 -12.62 4.51
C VAL A 131 4.39 -12.50 6.02
N GLU A 132 4.68 -13.55 6.79
CA GLU A 132 4.59 -13.54 8.25
C GLU A 132 5.51 -12.48 8.89
N ARG A 133 6.75 -12.36 8.42
CA ARG A 133 7.70 -11.36 8.91
C ARG A 133 7.20 -9.94 8.66
N LEU A 134 6.70 -9.67 7.45
CA LEU A 134 6.11 -8.38 7.07
C LEU A 134 4.89 -8.06 7.92
N LEU A 135 4.01 -9.04 8.11
CA LEU A 135 2.81 -8.93 8.93
C LEU A 135 3.16 -8.61 10.39
N GLN A 136 4.11 -9.34 10.98
CA GLN A 136 4.56 -9.11 12.35
C GLN A 136 5.17 -7.71 12.51
N ARG A 137 6.00 -7.27 11.54
CA ARG A 137 6.59 -5.94 11.60
C ARG A 137 5.54 -4.83 11.45
N GLY A 138 4.58 -5.03 10.55
CA GLY A 138 3.42 -4.15 10.42
C GLY A 138 2.64 -4.02 11.73
N ARG A 139 2.32 -5.15 12.39
CA ARG A 139 1.62 -5.17 13.69
C ARG A 139 2.35 -4.36 14.74
N GLN A 140 3.68 -4.47 14.81
CA GLN A 140 4.49 -3.69 15.74
C GLN A 140 4.39 -2.18 15.48
N LEU A 141 4.43 -1.75 14.21
CA LEU A 141 4.30 -0.34 13.85
C LEU A 141 2.89 0.20 14.17
N GLY A 142 1.85 -0.54 13.80
CA GLY A 142 0.46 -0.16 14.09
C GLY A 142 0.20 -0.06 15.60
N LEU A 143 0.68 -1.03 16.37
CA LEU A 143 0.56 -1.03 17.83
C LEU A 143 1.35 0.13 18.46
N GLY A 144 2.57 0.40 17.98
CA GLY A 144 3.38 1.52 18.44
C GLY A 144 2.70 2.87 18.19
N PHE A 145 2.14 3.07 17.00
CA PHE A 145 1.35 4.28 16.71
C PHE A 145 0.15 4.39 17.65
N ARG A 146 -0.63 3.33 17.80
CA ARG A 146 -1.82 3.29 18.65
C ARG A 146 -1.49 3.66 20.11
N GLN A 147 -0.40 3.11 20.66
CA GLN A 147 0.03 3.42 22.03
C GLN A 147 0.46 4.88 22.18
N ARG A 148 1.08 5.44 21.14
CA ARG A 148 1.52 6.84 21.13
C ARG A 148 0.36 7.82 20.94
N PHE A 149 -0.62 7.46 20.11
CA PHE A 149 -1.74 8.31 19.72
C PHE A 149 -3.06 7.49 19.74
N PRO A 150 -3.66 7.27 20.93
CA PRO A 150 -4.85 6.41 21.08
C PRO A 150 -6.08 6.86 20.28
N GLU A 151 -6.19 8.15 19.98
CA GLU A 151 -7.24 8.74 19.13
C GLU A 151 -6.65 9.46 17.90
N GLY A 152 -5.43 9.08 17.52
CA GLY A 152 -4.70 9.71 16.42
C GLY A 152 -5.13 9.26 15.03
N LEU A 153 -4.55 9.91 14.03
CA LEU A 153 -4.74 9.63 12.61
C LEU A 153 -3.45 9.10 11.97
N LEU A 154 -3.45 7.82 11.58
CA LEU A 154 -2.39 7.27 10.74
C LEU A 154 -2.79 7.42 9.27
N VAL A 155 -2.00 8.19 8.51
CA VAL A 155 -2.09 8.25 7.06
C VAL A 155 -1.13 7.20 6.51
N LEU A 156 -1.67 6.14 5.90
CA LEU A 156 -0.91 5.04 5.33
C LEU A 156 -0.85 5.19 3.81
N ALA A 157 0.36 5.38 3.28
CA ALA A 157 0.65 5.55 1.87
C ALA A 157 1.60 4.47 1.36
N GLU A 158 1.68 4.33 0.04
CA GLU A 158 2.53 3.33 -0.63
C GLU A 158 3.32 3.95 -1.78
N CYS A 159 4.46 3.35 -2.09
CA CYS A 159 5.04 3.42 -3.43
C CYS A 159 5.52 2.03 -3.87
N VAL A 160 4.73 1.42 -4.75
CA VAL A 160 4.95 0.09 -5.32
C VAL A 160 4.80 0.14 -6.83
N PRO A 161 5.90 0.23 -7.59
CA PRO A 161 5.88 0.00 -9.02
C PRO A 161 5.26 -1.37 -9.33
N GLY A 162 4.22 -1.40 -10.17
CA GLY A 162 3.45 -2.62 -10.46
C GLY A 162 2.34 -2.93 -9.46
N GLY A 163 2.18 -2.13 -8.40
CA GLY A 163 1.21 -2.33 -7.32
C GLY A 163 -0.25 -2.40 -7.76
N THR A 164 -0.63 -1.76 -8.86
CA THR A 164 -2.00 -1.89 -9.41
C THR A 164 -2.29 -3.27 -9.97
N SER A 165 -1.27 -4.00 -10.44
CA SER A 165 -1.44 -5.36 -10.96
C SER A 165 -1.56 -6.37 -9.82
N THR A 166 -0.74 -6.24 -8.79
CA THR A 166 -0.83 -7.06 -7.56
C THR A 166 -2.08 -6.74 -6.75
N ALA A 167 -2.57 -5.49 -6.78
CA ALA A 167 -3.86 -5.12 -6.19
C ALA A 167 -5.05 -5.79 -6.89
N GLU A 168 -5.07 -5.80 -8.22
CA GLU A 168 -6.10 -6.52 -8.99
C GLU A 168 -6.02 -8.03 -8.74
N ALA A 169 -4.82 -8.61 -8.75
CA ALA A 169 -4.63 -10.03 -8.50
C ALA A 169 -5.06 -10.41 -7.08
N LEU A 170 -4.75 -9.61 -6.07
CA LEU A 170 -5.18 -9.83 -4.69
C LEU A 170 -6.70 -9.79 -4.57
N LEU A 171 -7.37 -8.75 -5.10
CA LEU A 171 -8.83 -8.64 -5.04
C LEU A 171 -9.51 -9.85 -5.70
N ARG A 172 -9.07 -10.21 -6.91
CA ARG A 172 -9.61 -11.36 -7.64
C ARG A 172 -9.28 -12.70 -6.96
N GLY A 173 -8.10 -12.82 -6.38
CA GLY A 173 -7.69 -13.99 -5.61
C GLY A 173 -8.51 -14.18 -4.34
N LEU A 174 -9.00 -13.08 -3.74
CA LEU A 174 -9.96 -13.08 -2.63
C LEU A 174 -11.42 -13.27 -3.09
N GLY A 175 -11.67 -13.51 -4.38
CA GLY A 175 -13.00 -13.75 -4.93
C GLY A 175 -13.81 -12.49 -5.24
N VAL A 176 -13.19 -11.29 -5.24
CA VAL A 176 -13.86 -10.04 -5.63
C VAL A 176 -13.78 -9.86 -7.14
N ASP A 177 -14.92 -9.58 -7.78
CA ASP A 177 -14.95 -9.20 -9.21
C ASP A 177 -14.37 -7.79 -9.40
N ALA A 178 -13.05 -7.74 -9.62
CA ALA A 178 -12.30 -6.51 -9.83
C ALA A 178 -11.71 -6.40 -11.25
N ALA A 179 -12.09 -7.29 -12.17
CA ALA A 179 -11.54 -7.35 -13.52
C ALA A 179 -11.83 -6.04 -14.27
N GLY A 180 -10.77 -5.35 -14.69
CA GLY A 180 -10.88 -4.07 -15.41
C GLY A 180 -11.31 -2.87 -14.55
N LEU A 181 -11.54 -3.05 -13.24
CA LEU A 181 -11.94 -1.97 -12.32
C LEU A 181 -10.75 -1.27 -11.66
N VAL A 182 -9.54 -1.83 -11.79
CA VAL A 182 -8.33 -1.30 -11.16
C VAL A 182 -7.69 -0.22 -12.02
N SER A 183 -7.51 0.96 -11.43
CA SER A 183 -6.82 2.11 -12.04
C SER A 183 -5.36 1.77 -12.39
N GLY A 184 -4.71 2.61 -13.19
CA GLY A 184 -3.33 2.43 -13.61
C GLY A 184 -2.61 3.75 -13.78
N SER A 185 -1.27 3.72 -13.74
CA SER A 185 -0.43 4.90 -13.95
C SER A 185 -0.33 5.36 -15.42
N LEU A 186 -0.95 4.61 -16.35
CA LEU A 186 -1.03 4.93 -17.78
C LEU A 186 -2.38 5.59 -18.10
N ARG A 187 -2.37 6.64 -18.91
CA ARG A 187 -3.59 7.31 -19.42
C ARG A 187 -4.54 6.34 -20.13
N GLN A 188 -3.97 5.38 -20.86
CA GLN A 188 -4.68 4.23 -21.42
C GLN A 188 -4.13 2.99 -20.73
N PRO A 189 -4.81 2.48 -19.69
CA PRO A 189 -4.29 1.34 -18.96
C PRO A 189 -4.28 0.10 -19.87
N PRO A 190 -3.23 -0.74 -19.81
CA PRO A 190 -3.07 -1.90 -20.66
C PRO A 190 -3.92 -3.04 -20.07
N HIS A 191 -5.24 -2.87 -20.06
CA HIS A 191 -6.18 -3.77 -19.39
C HIS A 191 -6.07 -5.21 -19.89
N SER A 192 -5.82 -5.43 -21.19
CA SER A 192 -5.62 -6.77 -21.76
C SER A 192 -4.35 -7.44 -21.25
N LEU A 193 -3.21 -6.74 -21.31
CA LEU A 193 -1.92 -7.26 -20.81
C LEU A 193 -1.98 -7.56 -19.31
N ARG A 194 -2.53 -6.63 -18.53
CA ARG A 194 -2.66 -6.78 -17.08
C ARG A 194 -3.61 -7.91 -16.74
N GLY A 195 -4.78 -7.95 -17.37
CA GLY A 195 -5.78 -8.98 -17.15
C GLY A 195 -5.24 -10.38 -17.46
N ALA A 196 -4.47 -10.53 -18.55
CA ALA A 196 -3.81 -11.79 -18.89
C ALA A 196 -2.76 -12.20 -17.85
N LEU A 197 -1.91 -11.27 -17.41
CA LEU A 197 -0.89 -11.53 -16.39
C LEU A 197 -1.52 -11.92 -15.05
N VAL A 198 -2.57 -11.21 -14.64
CA VAL A 198 -3.35 -11.50 -13.43
C VAL A 198 -4.01 -12.86 -13.53
N GLN A 199 -4.67 -13.17 -14.65
CA GLN A 199 -5.30 -14.48 -14.86
C GLN A 199 -4.28 -15.60 -14.76
N GLN A 200 -3.11 -15.45 -15.38
CA GLN A 200 -2.03 -16.43 -15.27
C GLN A 200 -1.61 -16.66 -13.82
N GLY A 201 -1.49 -15.60 -13.01
CA GLY A 201 -1.17 -15.71 -11.58
C GLY A 201 -2.25 -16.44 -10.78
N LEU A 202 -3.52 -16.14 -11.05
CA LEU A 202 -4.66 -16.81 -10.41
C LEU A 202 -4.75 -18.29 -10.78
N ASP A 203 -4.55 -18.63 -12.05
CA ASP A 203 -4.53 -20.02 -12.52
C ASP A 203 -3.39 -20.81 -11.83
N ALA A 204 -2.21 -20.20 -11.72
CA ALA A 204 -1.08 -20.80 -11.01
C ALA A 204 -1.32 -20.95 -9.49
N MET A 205 -1.97 -19.96 -8.87
CA MET A 205 -2.41 -20.02 -7.47
C MET A 205 -3.39 -21.18 -7.25
N THR A 206 -4.43 -21.30 -8.08
CA THR A 206 -5.42 -22.39 -8.00
C THR A 206 -4.78 -23.75 -8.28
N ALA A 207 -3.86 -23.85 -9.23
CA ALA A 207 -3.14 -25.10 -9.52
C ALA A 207 -2.27 -25.58 -8.32
N ARG A 208 -1.92 -24.66 -7.42
CA ARG A 208 -1.21 -24.96 -6.15
C ARG A 208 -2.16 -25.32 -5.01
N GLY A 209 -3.47 -25.30 -5.24
CA GLY A 209 -4.48 -25.61 -4.23
C GLY A 209 -4.78 -24.47 -3.26
N ILE A 210 -4.33 -23.25 -3.54
CA ILE A 210 -4.58 -22.08 -2.68
C ILE A 210 -6.02 -21.60 -2.88
N SER A 211 -6.76 -21.51 -1.78
CA SER A 211 -8.16 -21.07 -1.76
C SER A 211 -8.29 -19.55 -1.59
N SER A 212 -9.36 -18.97 -2.13
CA SER A 212 -9.73 -17.57 -1.85
C SER A 212 -10.10 -17.33 -0.38
N GLU A 213 -10.37 -18.40 0.37
CA GLU A 213 -10.64 -18.36 1.81
C GLU A 213 -9.39 -18.28 2.68
N GLU A 214 -8.19 -18.25 2.08
CA GLU A 214 -6.91 -18.18 2.78
C GLU A 214 -6.16 -16.87 2.43
N PRO A 215 -6.57 -15.71 3.00
CA PRO A 215 -6.08 -14.40 2.53
C PRO A 215 -4.56 -14.22 2.55
N LEU A 216 -3.87 -14.81 3.53
CA LEU A 216 -2.40 -14.72 3.61
C LEU A 216 -1.69 -15.57 2.55
N GLU A 217 -2.27 -16.73 2.18
CA GLU A 217 -1.76 -17.55 1.09
C GLU A 217 -2.02 -16.89 -0.27
N VAL A 218 -3.16 -16.21 -0.44
CA VAL A 218 -3.42 -15.38 -1.62
C VAL A 218 -2.39 -14.26 -1.74
N VAL A 219 -2.08 -13.55 -0.65
CA VAL A 219 -1.02 -12.53 -0.63
C VAL A 219 0.35 -13.14 -0.99
N ALA A 220 0.68 -14.31 -0.45
CA ALA A 220 1.92 -15.02 -0.78
C ALA A 220 1.98 -15.41 -2.27
N ALA A 221 0.85 -15.78 -2.87
CA ALA A 221 0.78 -16.25 -4.25
C ALA A 221 0.88 -15.11 -5.27
N VAL A 222 0.10 -14.02 -5.09
CA VAL A 222 -0.10 -13.01 -6.14
C VAL A 222 0.04 -11.57 -5.66
N GLY A 223 0.31 -11.36 -4.38
CA GLY A 223 0.43 -10.04 -3.77
C GLY A 223 1.82 -9.42 -3.86
N ASP A 224 2.03 -8.39 -3.03
CA ASP A 224 3.32 -7.71 -2.86
C ASP A 224 3.64 -7.43 -1.38
N PRO A 225 4.89 -7.05 -1.05
CA PRO A 225 5.27 -6.86 0.35
C PRO A 225 4.53 -5.73 1.08
N PHE A 226 4.07 -4.70 0.35
CA PHE A 226 3.29 -3.62 0.93
C PHE A 226 1.97 -4.16 1.48
N GLN A 227 1.26 -4.97 0.71
CA GLN A 227 -0.04 -5.53 1.13
C GLN A 227 0.08 -6.33 2.45
N ALA A 228 1.12 -7.17 2.58
CA ALA A 228 1.37 -7.95 3.80
C ALA A 228 1.71 -7.05 5.01
N MET A 229 2.62 -6.09 4.83
CA MET A 229 3.04 -5.20 5.90
C MET A 229 1.91 -4.26 6.33
N ALA A 230 1.19 -3.68 5.37
CA ALA A 230 0.08 -2.77 5.60
C ALA A 230 -1.09 -3.47 6.28
N LEU A 231 -1.40 -4.72 5.94
CA LEU A 231 -2.35 -5.54 6.69
C LEU A 231 -1.93 -5.66 8.16
N GLY A 232 -0.64 -5.92 8.40
CA GLY A 232 -0.08 -5.96 9.74
C GLY A 232 -0.26 -4.63 10.49
N VAL A 233 -0.01 -3.50 9.82
CA VAL A 233 -0.23 -2.16 10.38
C VAL A 233 -1.68 -2.00 10.82
N LEU A 234 -2.65 -2.35 9.95
CA LEU A 234 -4.07 -2.28 10.30
C LEU A 234 -4.42 -3.19 11.47
N GLN A 235 -3.89 -4.42 11.50
CA GLN A 235 -4.08 -5.36 12.61
C GLN A 235 -3.57 -4.82 13.96
N GLY A 236 -2.42 -4.15 13.97
CA GLY A 236 -1.89 -3.54 15.21
C GLY A 236 -2.60 -2.24 15.59
N LEU A 237 -3.04 -1.46 14.60
CA LEU A 237 -3.65 -0.16 14.78
C LEU A 237 -5.11 -0.25 15.22
N LEU A 238 -5.89 -1.12 14.56
CA LEU A 238 -7.35 -1.19 14.67
C LEU A 238 -7.82 -2.31 15.61
N LEU A 239 -7.00 -2.67 16.59
CA LEU A 239 -7.40 -3.60 17.64
C LEU A 239 -8.67 -3.11 18.36
N PRO A 240 -9.59 -4.02 18.72
CA PRO A 240 -10.74 -3.69 19.54
C PRO A 240 -10.32 -3.01 20.86
N ALA A 241 -11.02 -1.95 21.25
CA ALA A 241 -10.88 -1.36 22.57
C ALA A 241 -12.14 -0.60 22.98
N GLU A 242 -12.18 -0.20 24.25
CA GLU A 242 -13.15 0.75 24.78
C GLU A 242 -12.86 2.14 24.20
N GLY A 243 -13.86 2.73 23.52
CA GLY A 243 -13.75 4.04 22.90
C GLY A 243 -13.52 4.01 21.38
N PRO A 244 -13.26 5.19 20.77
CA PRO A 244 -13.30 5.32 19.31
C PRO A 244 -12.00 4.88 18.61
N GLY A 245 -10.91 4.63 19.36
CA GLY A 245 -9.60 4.18 18.87
C GLY A 245 -8.91 5.16 17.89
N PRO A 246 -7.76 4.79 17.29
CA PRO A 246 -7.15 5.57 16.24
C PRO A 246 -7.91 5.40 14.91
N GLN A 247 -7.67 6.31 13.97
CA GLN A 247 -8.16 6.24 12.59
C GLN A 247 -7.03 5.89 11.62
N ALA A 248 -7.38 5.18 10.56
CA ALA A 248 -6.53 4.91 9.41
C ALA A 248 -7.11 5.59 8.17
N LEU A 249 -6.30 6.45 7.54
CA LEU A 249 -6.54 6.97 6.21
C LEU A 249 -5.64 6.22 5.25
N LEU A 250 -6.22 5.41 4.37
CA LEU A 250 -5.51 4.71 3.31
C LEU A 250 -5.38 5.66 2.11
N ALA A 251 -4.20 6.25 1.94
CA ALA A 251 -3.92 7.28 0.94
C ALA A 251 -3.47 6.66 -0.38
N GLY A 252 -4.42 6.37 -1.26
CA GLY A 252 -4.17 5.75 -2.56
C GLY A 252 -5.43 5.23 -3.23
N GLY A 253 -5.26 4.70 -4.44
CA GLY A 253 -6.36 4.20 -5.28
C GLY A 253 -6.68 2.73 -5.05
N SER A 254 -6.70 1.96 -6.14
CA SER A 254 -7.06 0.54 -6.12
C SER A 254 -6.18 -0.32 -5.21
N GLN A 255 -4.92 0.07 -4.97
CA GLN A 255 -4.03 -0.57 -4.01
C GLN A 255 -4.58 -0.51 -2.58
N MET A 256 -5.15 0.65 -2.21
CA MET A 256 -5.76 0.85 -0.89
C MET A 256 -7.12 0.14 -0.78
N LEU A 257 -7.87 0.03 -1.88
CA LEU A 257 -9.07 -0.81 -1.93
C LEU A 257 -8.74 -2.30 -1.76
N ALA A 258 -7.65 -2.78 -2.37
CA ALA A 258 -7.16 -4.14 -2.19
C ALA A 258 -6.73 -4.39 -0.74
N LEU A 259 -6.03 -3.44 -0.12
CA LEU A 259 -5.69 -3.50 1.31
C LEU A 259 -6.95 -3.52 2.20
N ALA A 260 -7.95 -2.68 1.91
CA ALA A 260 -9.21 -2.67 2.65
C ALA A 260 -9.97 -4.00 2.48
N GLY A 261 -10.00 -4.55 1.27
CA GLY A 261 -10.58 -5.87 0.97
C GLY A 261 -9.87 -6.99 1.73
N LEU A 262 -8.54 -7.01 1.71
CA LEU A 262 -7.71 -7.95 2.47
C LEU A 262 -7.94 -7.83 3.98
N TRP A 263 -8.00 -6.60 4.50
CA TRP A 263 -8.33 -6.36 5.91
C TRP A 263 -9.70 -6.95 6.25
N MET A 264 -10.74 -6.63 5.48
CA MET A 264 -12.10 -7.17 5.71
C MET A 264 -12.17 -8.69 5.60
N ALA A 265 -11.41 -9.30 4.69
CA ALA A 265 -11.31 -10.75 4.54
C ALA A 265 -10.62 -11.42 5.75
N SER A 266 -9.75 -10.70 6.46
CA SER A 266 -9.05 -11.18 7.66
C SER A 266 -9.87 -11.05 8.96
N LEU A 267 -11.06 -10.44 8.90
CA LEU A 267 -11.90 -10.17 10.05
C LEU A 267 -13.11 -11.12 10.13
N SER A 268 -13.58 -11.38 11.34
CA SER A 268 -14.93 -11.92 11.59
C SER A 268 -16.01 -10.88 11.27
N GLU A 269 -17.26 -11.31 11.17
CA GLU A 269 -18.40 -10.41 10.94
C GLU A 269 -18.56 -9.35 12.04
N ALA A 270 -18.35 -9.73 13.29
CA ALA A 270 -18.40 -8.82 14.43
C ALA A 270 -17.28 -7.77 14.37
N GLU A 271 -16.06 -8.17 14.00
CA GLU A 271 -14.93 -7.25 13.86
C GLU A 271 -15.12 -6.28 12.70
N ARG A 272 -15.69 -6.75 11.57
CA ARG A 272 -16.05 -5.87 10.43
C ARG A 272 -17.03 -4.78 10.86
N ALA A 273 -18.06 -5.15 11.62
CA ALA A 273 -19.04 -4.19 12.14
C ALA A 273 -18.40 -3.17 13.10
N ALA A 274 -17.39 -3.57 13.88
CA ALA A 274 -16.70 -2.67 14.81
C ALA A 274 -15.75 -1.68 14.11
N CYS A 275 -15.04 -2.11 13.06
CA CYS A 275 -13.96 -1.32 12.45
C CYS A 275 -14.42 -0.30 11.39
N HIS A 276 -15.68 -0.33 10.95
CA HIS A 276 -16.16 0.51 9.84
C HIS A 276 -16.03 2.03 10.09
N GLN A 277 -15.89 2.46 11.34
CA GLN A 277 -15.78 3.89 11.71
C GLN A 277 -14.33 4.39 11.81
N GLN A 278 -13.34 3.53 11.58
CA GLN A 278 -11.93 3.89 11.78
C GLN A 278 -11.15 3.95 10.48
N LEU A 279 -11.65 3.34 9.40
CA LEU A 279 -10.95 3.24 8.11
C LEU A 279 -11.62 4.11 7.04
N ALA A 280 -10.83 4.90 6.32
CA ALA A 280 -11.27 5.57 5.10
C ALA A 280 -10.23 5.40 4.00
N VAL A 281 -10.68 5.18 2.76
CA VAL A 281 -9.83 5.25 1.57
C VAL A 281 -9.97 6.66 0.99
N VAL A 282 -8.84 7.33 0.80
CA VAL A 282 -8.79 8.69 0.24
C VAL A 282 -7.89 8.66 -0.98
N THR A 283 -8.43 9.13 -2.10
CA THR A 283 -7.77 9.15 -3.40
C THR A 283 -8.01 10.50 -4.08
N THR A 284 -7.42 10.69 -5.25
CA THR A 284 -7.60 11.89 -6.08
C THR A 284 -8.83 11.75 -6.98
N SER A 285 -9.40 12.86 -7.46
CA SER A 285 -10.52 12.85 -8.42
C SER A 285 -10.21 12.23 -9.79
N TRP A 286 -8.94 11.92 -10.08
CA TRP A 286 -8.53 11.26 -11.33
C TRP A 286 -8.61 9.73 -11.26
N VAL A 287 -8.75 9.17 -10.06
CA VAL A 287 -8.90 7.73 -9.80
C VAL A 287 -10.38 7.42 -9.69
#